data_AF-A0A7W9LIR7-F1
#
_entry.id   AF-A0A7W9LIR7-F1
#
_cell.length_a   1.000
_cell.length_b   1.000
_cell.length_c   1.000
_cell.angle_alpha   90.00
_cell.angle_beta   90.00
_cell.angle_gamma   90.00
#
_symmetry.space_group_name_H-M   'P 1'
#
loop_
_entity.id
_entity.type
_entity.pdbx_description
1 polymer ?
#
loop_
_entity_poly.entity_id
_entity_poly.type
_entity_poly.pdbx_seq_one_letter_code
_entity_poly.pdbx_strand_id
1 'polypeptide(L)'
;MGLSTKIGRRIAVLVAAVALASGTLASGAQAAPTPVAFGTVSASPKAQSGDCPTAVTLSTTVKVKAPVTLKYAWTFSDGDRSRARTYKVGGKGLKTVRLSTSLKVTGDARGWGAVRLAGPVRKTSGKAAFSVTCTGDGTGTGDTWDSVTTSAVGVGDTPAGSPTPAPTGQDGETPAQNLVGKATIAFERTTASKCPVTFKIHGSFEGLPAGAQTVQYRVVGTQEWKTVNVPADHGTVFTTVLETFEWGWETEESSIRIEVNQPDGLRSNVIHYFKCHPPVGGAQVGVAAEDIALTGNGGPLAELVADAMLEAVQSLSGAQAALVSKYGMRKGLQAGPIKYEDLYGIQPAGFAVDVRTVTGAQLKKFLVPTSPNAGVATPSAALRYTLKDGVVTGLTLNGTPVSDTQVLKIAINYQMSGGWQGFPQWQGTSGVYYGGPDDTGALASYIANHSPVQAPAGDRVTVQ
;
A
#
# COMPACT_ATOMS: atom_id res chain seq x y z
N MET A 1 46.23 72.91 15.17
CA MET A 1 47.49 72.27 15.61
C MET A 1 47.33 70.77 15.35
N GLY A 2 47.81 70.12 14.29
CA GLY A 2 48.83 70.44 13.30
C GLY A 2 50.22 69.93 13.69
N LEU A 3 50.54 68.66 13.40
CA LEU A 3 51.88 68.08 13.14
C LEU A 3 51.67 66.60 12.72
N SER A 4 51.96 66.24 11.45
CA SER A 4 53.18 65.50 11.02
C SER A 4 53.28 64.09 11.64
N THR A 5 53.51 62.97 10.95
CA THR A 5 54.40 62.72 9.81
C THR A 5 54.13 61.27 9.32
N LYS A 6 53.88 61.04 8.03
CA LYS A 6 54.80 60.44 7.03
C LYS A 6 55.08 58.91 7.13
N ILE A 7 54.79 58.24 5.99
CA ILE A 7 55.64 57.29 5.22
C ILE A 7 55.98 55.97 5.92
N GLY A 8 55.80 54.77 5.36
CA GLY A 8 55.57 54.32 3.99
C GLY A 8 56.34 53.02 3.76
N ARG A 9 55.71 52.03 3.11
CA ARG A 9 56.35 50.94 2.35
C ARG A 9 55.26 50.27 1.51
N ARG A 10 54.98 50.78 0.31
CA ARG A 10 55.44 50.23 -0.98
C ARG A 10 55.44 48.70 -1.00
N ILE A 11 54.54 48.09 -1.80
CA ILE A 11 54.86 47.51 -3.12
C ILE A 11 53.54 47.07 -3.78
N ALA A 12 53.46 47.36 -5.07
CA ALA A 12 52.30 47.22 -5.94
C ALA A 12 51.84 45.76 -6.10
N VAL A 13 50.54 45.55 -6.07
CA VAL A 13 49.89 44.31 -6.52
C VAL A 13 49.86 44.32 -8.04
N LEU A 14 50.67 43.46 -8.66
CA LEU A 14 50.44 43.02 -10.04
C LEU A 14 49.15 42.19 -10.04
N VAL A 15 48.10 42.72 -10.68
CA VAL A 15 46.89 41.94 -10.99
C VAL A 15 47.21 41.09 -12.22
N ALA A 16 47.60 39.84 -11.98
CA ALA A 16 47.69 38.83 -13.03
C ALA A 16 46.27 38.30 -13.31
N ALA A 17 45.63 38.84 -14.35
CA ALA A 17 44.41 38.27 -14.92
C ALA A 17 44.79 37.06 -15.79
N VAL A 18 44.81 35.87 -15.19
CA VAL A 18 44.88 34.60 -15.94
C VAL A 18 43.46 34.28 -16.42
N ALA A 19 43.26 34.44 -17.72
CA ALA A 19 42.08 33.96 -18.42
C ALA A 19 42.07 32.42 -18.42
N LEU A 20 41.26 31.84 -17.55
CA LEU A 20 40.90 30.42 -17.59
C LEU A 20 39.62 30.27 -18.41
N ALA A 21 39.71 29.39 -19.41
CA ALA A 21 38.68 29.11 -20.40
C ALA A 21 37.31 28.81 -19.77
N SER A 22 36.34 29.67 -20.05
CA SER A 22 34.92 29.44 -19.78
C SER A 22 34.41 28.36 -20.72
N GLY A 23 34.30 27.13 -20.23
CA GLY A 23 33.51 26.10 -20.89
C GLY A 23 32.07 26.58 -21.01
N THR A 24 31.60 26.73 -22.25
CA THR A 24 30.19 26.96 -22.56
C THR A 24 29.38 25.73 -22.15
N LEU A 25 28.82 25.73 -20.94
CA LEU A 25 27.64 24.91 -20.67
C LEU A 25 26.50 25.51 -21.47
N ALA A 26 26.15 24.86 -22.57
CA ALA A 26 24.91 25.11 -23.28
C ALA A 26 23.77 24.96 -22.27
N SER A 27 23.19 26.10 -21.88
CA SER A 27 21.96 26.15 -21.10
C SER A 27 20.91 25.40 -21.92
N GLY A 28 20.57 24.18 -21.50
CA GLY A 28 19.51 23.42 -22.13
C GLY A 28 18.23 24.24 -22.09
N ALA A 29 17.79 24.71 -23.25
CA ALA A 29 16.53 25.44 -23.38
C ALA A 29 15.40 24.56 -22.84
N GLN A 30 14.96 24.86 -21.62
CA GLN A 30 13.84 24.21 -20.99
C GLN A 30 12.60 24.56 -21.83
N ALA A 31 12.07 23.58 -22.56
CA ALA A 31 10.89 23.77 -23.39
C ALA A 31 9.75 24.36 -22.55
N ALA A 32 9.23 25.51 -22.96
CA ALA A 32 8.10 26.16 -22.30
C ALA A 32 6.91 25.18 -22.17
N PRO A 33 6.20 25.14 -21.02
CA PRO A 33 5.13 24.19 -20.79
C PRO A 33 4.04 24.34 -21.87
N THR A 34 3.75 23.25 -22.58
CA THR A 34 2.67 23.19 -23.57
C THR A 34 1.36 23.69 -22.93
N PRO A 35 0.71 24.74 -23.46
CA PRO A 35 -0.49 25.30 -22.85
C PRO A 35 -1.65 24.30 -22.92
N VAL A 36 -2.14 23.88 -21.76
CA VAL A 36 -3.30 22.99 -21.61
C VAL A 36 -4.35 23.65 -20.70
N ALA A 37 -5.50 23.98 -21.27
CA ALA A 37 -6.61 24.61 -20.54
C ALA A 37 -7.92 23.87 -20.77
N PHE A 38 -8.62 23.50 -19.69
CA PHE A 38 -9.95 22.93 -19.75
C PHE A 38 -11.00 24.04 -19.87
N GLY A 39 -12.05 23.78 -20.66
CA GLY A 39 -13.31 24.52 -20.60
C GLY A 39 -14.23 23.97 -19.52
N THR A 40 -15.43 24.55 -19.42
CA THR A 40 -16.47 24.10 -18.48
C THR A 40 -16.80 22.62 -18.71
N VAL A 41 -16.90 21.87 -17.63
CA VAL A 41 -17.33 20.46 -17.64
C VAL A 41 -18.84 20.43 -17.43
N SER A 42 -19.56 19.65 -18.23
CA SER A 42 -21.02 19.57 -18.18
C SER A 42 -21.52 18.13 -18.14
N ALA A 43 -22.68 17.93 -17.54
CA ALA A 43 -23.47 16.71 -17.58
C ALA A 43 -24.75 16.98 -18.38
N SER A 44 -25.15 16.03 -19.23
CA SER A 44 -26.36 16.11 -20.04
C SER A 44 -27.09 14.75 -20.04
N PRO A 45 -28.31 14.67 -19.47
CA PRO A 45 -28.95 15.71 -18.66
C PRO A 45 -28.22 15.94 -17.32
N LYS A 46 -28.28 17.16 -16.79
CA LYS A 46 -27.71 17.50 -15.48
C LYS A 46 -28.56 16.94 -14.34
N ALA A 47 -29.88 16.97 -14.49
CA ALA A 47 -30.84 16.35 -13.60
C ALA A 47 -31.98 15.78 -14.44
N GLN A 48 -32.41 14.55 -14.16
CA GLN A 48 -33.58 13.95 -14.82
C GLN A 48 -34.33 13.05 -13.84
N SER A 49 -35.65 12.98 -14.03
CA SER A 49 -36.53 12.04 -13.33
C SER A 49 -37.37 11.32 -14.38
N GLY A 50 -37.47 10.00 -14.34
CA GLY A 50 -38.24 9.21 -15.32
C GLY A 50 -37.85 7.74 -15.34
N ASP A 51 -38.17 7.05 -16.43
CA ASP A 51 -37.93 5.61 -16.54
C ASP A 51 -36.44 5.29 -16.70
N CYS A 52 -36.01 4.19 -16.09
CA CYS A 52 -34.66 3.65 -16.20
C CYS A 52 -34.69 2.30 -16.95
N PRO A 53 -33.65 1.97 -17.74
CA PRO A 53 -32.35 2.63 -17.79
C PRO A 53 -32.28 3.88 -18.67
N THR A 54 -31.51 4.89 -18.23
CA THR A 54 -31.24 6.13 -18.98
C THR A 54 -29.73 6.35 -19.14
N ALA A 55 -29.31 7.38 -19.87
CA ALA A 55 -27.90 7.68 -20.09
C ALA A 55 -27.58 9.13 -19.70
N VAL A 56 -26.49 9.33 -18.95
CA VAL A 56 -25.94 10.64 -18.63
C VAL A 56 -24.60 10.81 -19.34
N THR A 57 -24.52 11.79 -20.24
CA THR A 57 -23.27 12.13 -20.93
C THR A 57 -22.55 13.26 -20.21
N LEU A 58 -21.33 12.99 -19.76
CA LEU A 58 -20.41 14.01 -19.26
C LEU A 58 -19.48 14.47 -20.38
N SER A 59 -19.20 15.76 -20.46
CA SER A 59 -18.29 16.30 -21.47
C SER A 59 -17.52 17.53 -21.03
N THR A 60 -16.35 17.74 -21.61
CA THR A 60 -15.53 18.96 -21.45
C THR A 60 -14.75 19.24 -22.74
N THR A 61 -14.23 20.46 -22.87
CA THR A 61 -13.28 20.82 -23.93
C THR A 61 -11.89 21.04 -23.35
N VAL A 62 -10.86 20.72 -24.11
CA VAL A 62 -9.46 20.97 -23.75
C VAL A 62 -8.76 21.70 -24.90
N LYS A 63 -8.22 22.88 -24.61
CA LYS A 63 -7.41 23.68 -25.54
C LYS A 63 -5.94 23.28 -25.38
N VAL A 64 -5.31 22.89 -26.50
CA VAL A 64 -3.93 22.38 -26.54
C VAL A 64 -3.21 22.83 -27.81
N LYS A 65 -1.88 22.99 -27.76
CA LYS A 65 -1.06 23.33 -28.95
C LYS A 65 -0.66 22.05 -29.69
N ALA A 66 -1.00 21.93 -30.98
CA ALA A 66 -0.65 20.80 -31.83
C ALA A 66 0.76 20.93 -32.44
N PRO A 67 1.47 19.81 -32.71
CA PRO A 67 1.03 18.42 -32.52
C PRO A 67 1.20 17.93 -31.07
N VAL A 68 0.21 17.22 -30.54
CA VAL A 68 0.27 16.72 -29.15
C VAL A 68 -0.57 15.47 -28.95
N THR A 69 -0.11 14.57 -28.07
CA THR A 69 -0.85 13.37 -27.69
C THR A 69 -1.44 13.55 -26.29
N LEU A 70 -2.76 13.56 -26.19
CA LEU A 70 -3.48 13.67 -24.92
C LEU A 70 -3.73 12.27 -24.37
N LYS A 71 -3.20 11.97 -23.19
CA LYS A 71 -3.56 10.77 -22.42
C LYS A 71 -4.54 11.18 -21.33
N TYR A 72 -5.73 10.61 -21.27
CA TYR A 72 -6.77 11.06 -20.36
C TYR A 72 -7.67 9.92 -19.87
N ALA A 73 -8.25 10.07 -18.68
CA ALA A 73 -9.28 9.19 -18.14
C ALA A 73 -10.35 10.04 -17.44
N TRP A 74 -11.60 9.57 -17.43
CA TRP A 74 -12.63 10.12 -16.55
C TRP A 74 -12.50 9.49 -15.16
N THR A 75 -12.79 10.25 -14.12
CA THR A 75 -12.89 9.81 -12.73
C THR A 75 -14.26 10.21 -12.21
N PHE A 76 -14.92 9.30 -11.50
CA PHE A 76 -16.28 9.46 -11.00
C PHE A 76 -16.30 9.58 -9.46
N SER A 77 -17.47 9.87 -8.90
CA SER A 77 -17.66 10.18 -7.47
C SER A 77 -17.47 9.01 -6.51
N ASP A 78 -17.69 7.79 -7.00
CA ASP A 78 -17.41 6.48 -6.39
C ASP A 78 -15.90 6.12 -6.41
N GLY A 79 -15.08 6.95 -7.05
CA GLY A 79 -13.66 6.68 -7.24
C GLY A 79 -13.34 5.87 -8.50
N ASP A 80 -14.35 5.43 -9.25
CA ASP A 80 -14.19 4.70 -10.50
C ASP A 80 -13.49 5.58 -11.54
N ARG A 81 -12.77 4.91 -12.43
CA ARG A 81 -12.08 5.57 -13.54
C ARG A 81 -12.41 4.90 -14.85
N SER A 82 -12.72 5.70 -15.86
CA SER A 82 -12.75 5.16 -17.21
C SER A 82 -11.38 4.66 -17.59
N ARG A 83 -11.34 3.70 -18.52
CA ARG A 83 -10.10 3.28 -19.18
C ARG A 83 -9.34 4.51 -19.68
N ALA A 84 -8.01 4.51 -19.50
CA ALA A 84 -7.16 5.56 -20.02
C ALA A 84 -7.20 5.55 -21.55
N ARG A 85 -7.56 6.69 -22.15
CA ARG A 85 -7.62 6.89 -23.59
C ARG A 85 -6.51 7.81 -24.05
N THR A 86 -6.06 7.57 -25.27
CA THR A 86 -5.07 8.41 -25.94
C THR A 86 -5.70 9.06 -27.16
N TYR A 87 -5.54 10.37 -27.30
CA TYR A 87 -6.05 11.15 -28.42
C TYR A 87 -4.93 11.99 -29.03
N LYS A 88 -4.60 11.72 -30.31
CA LYS A 88 -3.55 12.44 -31.04
C LYS A 88 -4.14 13.66 -31.74
N VAL A 89 -3.63 14.84 -31.42
CA VAL A 89 -4.00 16.11 -32.04
C VAL A 89 -2.93 16.47 -33.07
N GLY A 90 -3.28 16.38 -34.35
CA GLY A 90 -2.41 16.75 -35.48
C GLY A 90 -2.51 18.23 -35.89
N GLY A 91 -1.66 18.64 -36.82
CA GLY A 91 -1.62 20.00 -37.38
C GLY A 91 -0.76 21.00 -36.59
N LYS A 92 -0.87 22.28 -36.94
CA LYS A 92 -0.14 23.39 -36.30
C LYS A 92 -1.10 24.34 -35.56
N GLY A 93 -0.63 24.97 -34.49
CA GLY A 93 -1.38 26.00 -33.73
C GLY A 93 -2.21 25.46 -32.56
N LEU A 94 -2.99 26.33 -31.92
CA LEU A 94 -3.90 25.96 -30.83
C LEU A 94 -5.15 25.26 -31.38
N LYS A 95 -5.50 24.12 -30.79
CA LYS A 95 -6.65 23.29 -31.14
C LYS A 95 -7.52 23.06 -29.90
N THR A 96 -8.82 22.88 -30.11
CA THR A 96 -9.77 22.54 -29.05
C THR A 96 -10.29 21.12 -29.30
N VAL A 97 -10.15 20.23 -28.32
CA VAL A 97 -10.62 18.85 -28.37
C VAL A 97 -11.78 18.68 -27.40
N ARG A 98 -12.87 18.01 -27.81
CA ARG A 98 -13.96 17.64 -26.92
C ARG A 98 -13.77 16.22 -26.41
N LEU A 99 -13.82 16.06 -25.10
CA LEU A 99 -13.74 14.78 -24.40
C LEU A 99 -15.12 14.49 -23.80
N SER A 100 -15.65 13.29 -23.99
CA SER A 100 -16.91 12.88 -23.38
C SER A 100 -16.92 11.43 -22.88
N THR A 101 -17.83 11.14 -21.97
CA THR A 101 -18.16 9.79 -21.49
C THR A 101 -19.66 9.69 -21.26
N SER A 102 -20.25 8.54 -21.57
CA SER A 102 -21.64 8.22 -21.27
C SER A 102 -21.70 7.21 -20.13
N LEU A 103 -22.51 7.51 -19.13
CA LEU A 103 -22.85 6.67 -17.99
C LEU A 103 -24.24 6.08 -18.26
N LYS A 104 -24.39 4.77 -18.23
CA LYS A 104 -25.72 4.15 -18.27
C LYS A 104 -26.20 3.95 -16.83
N VAL A 105 -27.41 4.42 -16.61
CA VAL A 105 -28.11 4.53 -15.34
C VAL A 105 -29.13 3.43 -15.28
N THR A 106 -29.12 2.57 -14.27
CA THR A 106 -30.16 1.54 -14.12
C THR A 106 -31.03 1.76 -12.88
N GLY A 107 -30.58 2.59 -11.92
CA GLY A 107 -31.34 3.00 -10.74
C GLY A 107 -31.11 4.48 -10.37
N ASP A 108 -31.66 4.91 -9.24
CA ASP A 108 -31.36 6.24 -8.68
C ASP A 108 -29.85 6.41 -8.53
N ALA A 109 -29.31 7.58 -8.86
CA ALA A 109 -28.04 8.03 -8.29
C ALA A 109 -27.70 9.47 -8.55
N ARG A 110 -26.72 9.90 -7.77
CA ARG A 110 -26.15 11.23 -7.78
C ARG A 110 -24.65 11.07 -7.78
N GLY A 111 -23.99 11.82 -8.66
CA GLY A 111 -22.55 11.69 -8.79
C GLY A 111 -21.93 12.85 -9.51
N TRP A 112 -20.61 12.78 -9.68
CA TRP A 112 -19.89 13.72 -10.51
C TRP A 112 -18.82 13.00 -11.33
N GLY A 113 -18.46 13.55 -12.48
CA GLY A 113 -17.29 13.10 -13.23
C GLY A 113 -16.35 14.24 -13.61
N ALA A 114 -15.05 13.93 -13.64
CA ALA A 114 -13.99 14.85 -14.05
C ALA A 114 -12.97 14.14 -14.95
N VAL A 115 -12.37 14.87 -15.89
CA VAL A 115 -11.29 14.35 -16.73
C VAL A 115 -9.94 14.60 -16.08
N ARG A 116 -9.11 13.57 -15.99
CA ARG A 116 -7.71 13.65 -15.60
C ARG A 116 -6.82 13.42 -16.82
N LEU A 117 -6.05 14.44 -17.19
CA LEU A 117 -4.94 14.30 -18.14
C LEU A 117 -3.74 13.68 -17.44
N ALA A 118 -3.18 12.65 -18.06
CA ALA A 118 -1.93 12.00 -17.68
C ALA A 118 -0.75 12.48 -18.55
N GLY A 119 -1.01 13.09 -19.71
CA GLY A 119 0.00 13.68 -20.60
C GLY A 119 -0.65 14.56 -21.68
N PRO A 120 0.02 15.63 -22.17
CA PRO A 120 1.42 16.04 -21.92
C PRO A 120 1.66 16.72 -20.57
N VAL A 121 0.59 17.21 -19.92
CA VAL A 121 0.64 17.84 -18.59
C VAL A 121 -0.38 17.12 -17.71
N ARG A 122 0.01 16.83 -16.47
CA ARG A 122 -0.92 16.26 -15.49
C ARG A 122 -1.84 17.35 -14.98
N LYS A 123 -3.12 17.31 -15.37
CA LYS A 123 -4.12 18.31 -14.99
C LYS A 123 -5.49 17.66 -14.90
N THR A 124 -6.29 18.05 -13.91
CA THR A 124 -7.66 17.57 -13.75
C THR A 124 -8.63 18.70 -14.08
N SER A 125 -9.74 18.40 -14.76
CA SER A 125 -10.80 19.35 -15.03
C SER A 125 -11.61 19.68 -13.77
N GLY A 126 -12.55 20.63 -13.88
CA GLY A 126 -13.64 20.74 -12.91
C GLY A 126 -14.53 19.48 -12.90
N LYS A 127 -15.52 19.44 -12.00
CA LYS A 127 -16.45 18.32 -11.85
C LYS A 127 -17.78 18.63 -12.52
N ALA A 128 -18.31 17.71 -13.31
CA ALA A 128 -19.68 17.74 -13.82
C ALA A 128 -20.56 16.85 -12.95
N ALA A 129 -21.39 17.47 -12.10
CA ALA A 129 -22.36 16.76 -11.28
C ALA A 129 -23.61 16.39 -12.09
N PHE A 130 -24.19 15.24 -11.80
CA PHE A 130 -25.45 14.77 -12.34
C PHE A 130 -26.34 14.15 -11.25
N SER A 131 -27.65 14.10 -11.50
CA SER A 131 -28.63 13.43 -10.66
C SER A 131 -29.67 12.74 -11.54
N VAL A 132 -29.96 11.48 -11.26
CA VAL A 132 -31.05 10.73 -11.89
C VAL A 132 -31.92 10.12 -10.81
N THR A 133 -33.23 10.28 -10.99
CA THR A 133 -34.25 9.64 -10.15
C THR A 133 -35.12 8.76 -11.05
N CYS A 134 -35.19 7.47 -10.78
CA CYS A 134 -35.96 6.49 -11.53
C CYS A 134 -37.37 6.35 -10.95
N THR A 135 -38.41 6.31 -11.80
CA THR A 135 -39.81 6.08 -11.37
C THR A 135 -40.27 4.67 -11.76
N GLY A 136 -40.36 3.73 -10.81
CA GLY A 136 -40.85 2.35 -11.01
C GLY A 136 -40.67 1.45 -9.77
N ASP A 137 -41.57 0.48 -9.58
CA ASP A 137 -41.94 -0.16 -8.31
C ASP A 137 -40.81 -0.67 -7.39
N GLY A 138 -40.97 -0.31 -6.10
CA GLY A 138 -40.04 -0.51 -4.99
C GLY A 138 -39.37 -1.88 -4.92
N THR A 139 -38.04 -1.89 -5.13
CA THR A 139 -37.03 -2.75 -4.49
C THR A 139 -35.61 -2.33 -4.93
N GLY A 140 -35.36 -1.02 -5.07
CA GLY A 140 -34.07 -0.48 -5.47
C GLY A 140 -33.51 0.48 -4.44
N THR A 141 -32.80 -0.04 -3.43
CA THR A 141 -31.90 0.76 -2.59
C THR A 141 -30.47 0.43 -2.97
N GLY A 142 -29.98 1.04 -4.05
CA GLY A 142 -28.59 0.89 -4.48
C GLY A 142 -28.33 1.71 -5.73
N ASP A 143 -27.32 2.58 -5.67
CA ASP A 143 -26.82 3.31 -6.82
C ASP A 143 -26.21 2.30 -7.83
N THR A 144 -27.01 1.77 -8.78
CA THR A 144 -26.53 0.84 -9.82
C THR A 144 -26.42 1.48 -11.19
N TRP A 145 -25.24 1.36 -11.82
CA TRP A 145 -24.89 1.93 -13.12
C TRP A 145 -24.05 0.93 -13.92
N ASP A 146 -24.66 0.29 -14.91
CA ASP A 146 -23.97 -0.67 -15.75
C ASP A 146 -23.36 0.01 -16.97
N SER A 147 -22.03 -0.03 -17.07
CA SER A 147 -21.21 0.30 -18.25
C SER A 147 -20.96 1.79 -18.55
N VAL A 148 -19.68 2.09 -18.76
CA VAL A 148 -19.16 3.43 -19.11
C VAL A 148 -18.60 3.38 -20.53
N THR A 149 -19.29 4.04 -21.47
CA THR A 149 -18.81 4.14 -22.86
C THR A 149 -18.22 5.53 -23.11
N THR A 150 -16.92 5.58 -23.42
CA THR A 150 -16.14 6.81 -23.58
C THR A 150 -15.88 7.11 -25.07
N SER A 151 -15.99 8.37 -25.49
CA SER A 151 -15.73 8.77 -26.88
C SER A 151 -14.91 10.06 -26.93
N ALA A 152 -14.02 10.16 -27.92
CA ALA A 152 -13.37 11.41 -28.31
C ALA A 152 -13.57 11.59 -29.80
N VAL A 153 -14.13 12.74 -30.19
CA VAL A 153 -14.38 13.05 -31.60
C VAL A 153 -13.44 14.17 -32.02
N GLY A 154 -12.65 13.90 -33.06
CA GLY A 154 -11.95 14.92 -33.83
C GLY A 154 -12.83 15.43 -34.94
N VAL A 155 -12.84 16.74 -35.15
CA VAL A 155 -13.41 17.33 -36.36
C VAL A 155 -12.27 17.42 -37.39
N GLY A 156 -12.29 16.51 -38.40
CA GLY A 156 -11.55 16.63 -39.67
C GLY A 156 -10.65 15.46 -40.14
N ASP A 157 -11.22 14.60 -41.01
CA ASP A 157 -10.75 13.90 -42.24
C ASP A 157 -9.62 12.83 -42.34
N THR A 158 -9.74 12.00 -43.40
CA THR A 158 -9.55 10.53 -43.58
C THR A 158 -8.27 10.12 -44.41
N PRO A 159 -8.06 8.88 -44.93
CA PRO A 159 -7.21 7.77 -44.42
C PRO A 159 -6.02 7.29 -45.32
N ALA A 160 -5.20 6.31 -44.85
CA ALA A 160 -4.93 5.00 -45.50
C ALA A 160 -3.59 4.32 -45.08
N GLY A 161 -3.61 2.97 -44.94
CA GLY A 161 -2.46 2.09 -45.23
C GLY A 161 -1.91 1.14 -44.13
N SER A 162 -2.21 -0.17 -44.25
CA SER A 162 -1.52 -1.33 -43.63
C SER A 162 -0.60 -2.02 -44.70
N PRO A 163 0.12 -3.16 -44.48
CA PRO A 163 0.82 -3.76 -43.31
C PRO A 163 2.22 -4.40 -43.64
N THR A 164 2.80 -5.18 -42.68
CA THR A 164 3.59 -6.46 -42.79
C THR A 164 5.14 -6.43 -42.54
N PRO A 165 5.86 -7.57 -42.26
CA PRO A 165 6.27 -8.05 -40.92
C PRO A 165 7.79 -8.43 -40.76
N ALA A 166 8.12 -9.16 -39.67
CA ALA A 166 9.42 -9.56 -39.09
C ALA A 166 10.40 -10.42 -39.97
N PRO A 167 11.62 -10.71 -39.47
CA PRO A 167 11.87 -12.08 -38.98
C PRO A 167 12.83 -12.23 -37.76
N THR A 168 12.85 -13.48 -37.32
CA THR A 168 13.40 -14.23 -36.17
C THR A 168 14.91 -14.49 -36.14
N GLY A 169 15.44 -14.85 -34.96
CA GLY A 169 16.70 -15.56 -34.76
C GLY A 169 16.79 -16.26 -33.39
N GLN A 170 16.76 -17.60 -33.42
CA GLN A 170 17.07 -18.63 -32.39
C GLN A 170 18.59 -18.71 -32.10
N ASP A 171 19.18 -19.35 -31.08
CA ASP A 171 18.81 -20.02 -29.81
C ASP A 171 20.14 -20.28 -29.06
N GLY A 172 20.10 -20.39 -27.72
CA GLY A 172 20.90 -21.42 -27.01
C GLY A 172 21.92 -20.98 -25.97
N GLU A 173 21.51 -20.91 -24.69
CA GLU A 173 22.23 -21.58 -23.59
C GLU A 173 21.29 -21.84 -22.39
N THR A 174 21.54 -22.93 -21.67
CA THR A 174 20.68 -23.64 -20.69
C THR A 174 20.25 -22.78 -19.48
N PRO A 175 19.05 -22.98 -18.89
CA PRO A 175 18.42 -21.99 -18.01
C PRO A 175 19.05 -21.93 -16.62
N ALA A 176 19.29 -20.71 -16.14
CA ALA A 176 19.60 -20.44 -14.75
C ALA A 176 18.49 -20.98 -13.82
N GLN A 177 18.90 -21.53 -12.68
CA GLN A 177 18.05 -22.07 -11.62
C GLN A 177 16.88 -21.13 -11.27
N ASN A 178 15.68 -21.67 -11.04
CA ASN A 178 14.48 -20.90 -10.63
C ASN A 178 14.77 -20.02 -9.40
N LEU A 179 14.84 -18.70 -9.62
CA LEU A 179 15.07 -17.67 -8.59
C LEU A 179 13.78 -17.04 -8.05
N VAL A 180 12.61 -17.38 -8.60
CA VAL A 180 11.33 -16.76 -8.22
C VAL A 180 10.93 -17.16 -6.80
N GLY A 181 10.81 -16.18 -5.91
CA GLY A 181 10.32 -16.37 -4.55
C GLY A 181 8.79 -16.39 -4.48
N LYS A 182 8.21 -16.98 -3.42
CA LYS A 182 6.76 -16.90 -3.19
C LYS A 182 6.31 -15.45 -3.06
N ALA A 183 5.20 -15.11 -3.71
CA ALA A 183 4.60 -13.79 -3.60
C ALA A 183 4.24 -13.48 -2.14
N THR A 184 4.60 -12.29 -1.68
CA THR A 184 4.14 -11.76 -0.40
C THR A 184 2.93 -10.88 -0.63
N ILE A 185 1.89 -11.07 0.17
CA ILE A 185 0.71 -10.21 0.15
C ILE A 185 0.69 -9.35 1.40
N ALA A 186 0.51 -8.05 1.20
CA ALA A 186 0.41 -7.08 2.27
C ALA A 186 -0.92 -6.34 2.21
N PHE A 187 -1.47 -6.02 3.38
CA PHE A 187 -2.77 -5.39 3.52
C PHE A 187 -2.57 -3.97 4.06
N GLU A 188 -2.83 -2.97 3.21
CA GLU A 188 -2.83 -1.55 3.58
C GLU A 188 -4.26 -1.13 3.85
N ARG A 189 -4.60 -0.91 5.12
CA ARG A 189 -5.87 -0.29 5.47
C ARG A 189 -5.88 1.19 5.10
N THR A 190 -6.98 1.64 4.50
CA THR A 190 -7.14 3.03 4.04
C THR A 190 -8.15 3.84 4.83
N THR A 191 -8.92 3.21 5.74
CA THR A 191 -9.89 3.86 6.61
C THR A 191 -9.45 3.85 8.08
N ALA A 192 -9.89 4.85 8.86
CA ALA A 192 -9.59 4.95 10.29
C ALA A 192 -10.50 4.08 11.19
N SER A 193 -11.66 3.64 10.69
CA SER A 193 -12.66 2.79 11.39
C SER A 193 -12.23 1.33 11.44
N LYS A 194 -12.31 0.65 12.60
CA LYS A 194 -11.91 -0.76 12.73
C LYS A 194 -12.67 -1.62 11.72
N CYS A 195 -14.00 -1.49 11.70
CA CYS A 195 -14.91 -1.98 10.65
C CYS A 195 -16.11 -1.00 10.49
N PRO A 196 -16.71 -0.84 9.30
CA PRO A 196 -16.21 -1.39 8.04
C PRO A 196 -14.83 -0.80 7.70
N VAL A 197 -14.03 -1.60 7.02
CA VAL A 197 -12.65 -1.30 6.67
C VAL A 197 -12.50 -1.35 5.15
N THR A 198 -11.87 -0.33 4.59
CA THR A 198 -11.38 -0.38 3.21
C THR A 198 -9.89 -0.69 3.26
N PHE A 199 -9.43 -1.62 2.44
CA PHE A 199 -8.01 -1.97 2.35
C PHE A 199 -7.57 -2.21 0.91
N LYS A 200 -6.29 -1.93 0.66
CA LYS A 200 -5.59 -2.33 -0.56
C LYS A 200 -4.79 -3.59 -0.29
N ILE A 201 -4.82 -4.49 -1.26
CA ILE A 201 -3.93 -5.64 -1.31
C ILE A 201 -2.73 -5.26 -2.17
N HIS A 202 -1.54 -5.36 -1.59
CA HIS A 202 -0.27 -5.20 -2.30
C HIS A 202 0.35 -6.56 -2.53
N GLY A 203 0.70 -6.87 -3.78
CA GLY A 203 1.52 -8.01 -4.12
C GLY A 203 2.97 -7.59 -4.26
N SER A 204 3.88 -8.30 -3.60
CA SER A 204 5.32 -8.16 -3.79
C SER A 204 5.89 -9.45 -4.38
N PHE A 205 6.66 -9.31 -5.45
CA PHE A 205 7.20 -10.41 -6.23
C PHE A 205 8.73 -10.26 -6.31
N GLU A 206 9.43 -11.22 -5.73
CA GLU A 206 10.89 -11.24 -5.68
C GLU A 206 11.45 -12.30 -6.62
N GLY A 207 12.62 -12.02 -7.20
CA GLY A 207 13.35 -12.98 -8.03
C GLY A 207 12.68 -13.28 -9.37
N LEU A 208 11.83 -12.37 -9.87
CA LEU A 208 11.22 -12.49 -11.19
C LEU A 208 12.29 -12.51 -12.29
N PRO A 209 12.10 -13.30 -13.37
CA PRO A 209 13.07 -13.36 -14.47
C PRO A 209 13.22 -11.99 -15.14
N ALA A 210 14.41 -11.71 -15.67
CA ALA A 210 14.68 -10.43 -16.34
C ALA A 210 13.73 -10.17 -17.53
N GLY A 211 13.46 -8.90 -17.79
CA GLY A 211 12.53 -8.49 -18.85
C GLY A 211 11.10 -8.37 -18.36
N ALA A 212 10.17 -8.08 -19.27
CA ALA A 212 8.77 -7.90 -18.90
C ALA A 212 8.16 -9.24 -18.48
N GLN A 213 7.54 -9.29 -17.30
CA GLN A 213 6.92 -10.49 -16.77
C GLN A 213 5.41 -10.32 -16.65
N THR A 214 4.72 -11.46 -16.62
CA THR A 214 3.29 -11.51 -16.34
C THR A 214 3.06 -12.33 -15.09
N VAL A 215 2.38 -11.74 -14.13
CA VAL A 215 1.86 -12.43 -12.94
C VAL A 215 0.35 -12.45 -13.05
N GLN A 216 -0.31 -13.51 -12.62
CA GLN A 216 -1.76 -13.52 -12.49
C GLN A 216 -2.14 -13.70 -11.03
N TYR A 217 -3.22 -13.06 -10.60
CA TYR A 217 -3.79 -13.30 -9.28
C TYR A 217 -5.31 -13.44 -9.36
N ARG A 218 -5.89 -14.07 -8.36
CA ARG A 218 -7.34 -14.06 -8.16
C ARG A 218 -7.70 -14.01 -6.69
N VAL A 219 -8.87 -13.47 -6.41
CA VAL A 219 -9.56 -13.68 -5.14
C VAL A 219 -10.35 -14.97 -5.24
N VAL A 220 -10.07 -15.93 -4.38
CA VAL A 220 -10.82 -17.19 -4.36
C VAL A 220 -12.30 -16.91 -4.09
N GLY A 221 -13.18 -17.55 -4.86
CA GLY A 221 -14.64 -17.30 -4.85
C GLY A 221 -15.12 -16.45 -6.03
N THR A 222 -14.27 -15.63 -6.65
CA THR A 222 -14.66 -14.74 -7.76
C THR A 222 -14.56 -15.36 -9.15
N GLN A 223 -13.99 -16.58 -9.27
CA GLN A 223 -13.69 -17.33 -10.50
C GLN A 223 -12.82 -16.61 -11.57
N GLU A 224 -12.56 -15.30 -11.46
CA GLU A 224 -11.82 -14.49 -12.43
C GLU A 224 -10.33 -14.38 -12.08
N TRP A 225 -9.44 -14.71 -13.03
CA TRP A 225 -8.01 -14.42 -12.93
C TRP A 225 -7.69 -13.05 -13.53
N LYS A 226 -7.03 -12.20 -12.75
CA LYS A 226 -6.58 -10.86 -13.14
C LYS A 226 -5.09 -10.88 -13.43
N THR A 227 -4.67 -10.08 -14.41
CA THR A 227 -3.27 -10.03 -14.86
C THR A 227 -2.56 -8.79 -14.34
N VAL A 228 -1.35 -8.99 -13.81
CA VAL A 228 -0.40 -7.95 -13.39
C VAL A 228 0.75 -7.95 -14.39
N ASN A 229 0.93 -6.82 -15.07
CA ASN A 229 2.03 -6.61 -15.99
C ASN A 229 3.23 -6.05 -15.22
N VAL A 230 4.32 -6.80 -15.16
CA VAL A 230 5.57 -6.40 -14.54
C VAL A 230 6.47 -5.74 -15.60
N PRO A 231 6.90 -4.48 -15.41
CA PRO A 231 7.76 -3.77 -16.36
C PRO A 231 9.12 -4.44 -16.53
N ALA A 232 9.74 -4.33 -17.72
CA ALA A 232 11.04 -4.95 -17.99
C ALA A 232 12.21 -4.42 -17.14
N ASP A 233 12.07 -3.20 -16.62
CA ASP A 233 13.02 -2.50 -15.76
C ASP A 233 12.70 -2.67 -14.26
N HIS A 234 11.97 -3.74 -13.90
CA HIS A 234 11.66 -4.02 -12.50
C HIS A 234 12.93 -4.26 -11.67
N GLY A 235 12.91 -3.82 -10.41
CA GLY A 235 13.98 -4.13 -9.45
C GLY A 235 13.99 -5.60 -9.02
N THR A 236 14.82 -5.92 -8.03
CA THR A 236 14.88 -7.26 -7.42
C THR A 236 13.55 -7.67 -6.78
N VAL A 237 12.79 -6.68 -6.30
CA VAL A 237 11.43 -6.83 -5.80
C VAL A 237 10.51 -5.87 -6.57
N PHE A 238 9.44 -6.41 -7.16
CA PHE A 238 8.37 -5.61 -7.76
C PHE A 238 7.14 -5.62 -6.84
N THR A 239 6.71 -4.44 -6.39
CA THR A 239 5.52 -4.29 -5.55
C THR A 239 4.46 -3.46 -6.27
N THR A 240 3.22 -3.92 -6.26
CA THR A 240 2.07 -3.18 -6.80
C THR A 240 0.80 -3.42 -6.00
N VAL A 241 -0.11 -2.47 -6.05
CA VAL A 241 -1.49 -2.69 -5.61
C VAL A 241 -2.14 -3.66 -6.60
N LEU A 242 -2.69 -4.76 -6.09
CA LEU A 242 -3.51 -5.71 -6.84
C LEU A 242 -4.94 -5.19 -6.92
N GLU A 243 -5.54 -4.89 -5.77
CA GLU A 243 -6.96 -4.55 -5.70
C GLU A 243 -7.29 -3.80 -4.40
N THR A 244 -8.46 -3.15 -4.36
CA THR A 244 -9.01 -2.49 -3.17
C THR A 244 -10.34 -3.13 -2.83
N PHE A 245 -10.53 -3.48 -1.57
CA PHE A 245 -11.74 -4.12 -1.06
C PHE A 245 -12.34 -3.31 0.06
N GLU A 246 -13.66 -3.40 0.17
CA GLU A 246 -14.39 -3.03 1.38
C GLU A 246 -14.79 -4.29 2.12
N TRP A 247 -14.59 -4.29 3.43
CA TRP A 247 -14.88 -5.41 4.30
C TRP A 247 -15.63 -4.91 5.51
N GLY A 248 -16.81 -5.47 5.74
CA GLY A 248 -17.80 -4.86 6.60
C GLY A 248 -18.36 -5.80 7.64
N TRP A 249 -19.33 -5.28 8.37
CA TRP A 249 -20.17 -6.03 9.30
C TRP A 249 -21.11 -7.00 8.57
N GLU A 250 -21.38 -6.74 7.29
CA GLU A 250 -22.28 -7.51 6.43
C GLU A 250 -21.54 -8.58 5.62
N THR A 251 -20.21 -8.60 5.66
CA THR A 251 -19.41 -9.66 5.04
C THR A 251 -19.49 -10.89 5.92
N GLU A 252 -20.09 -11.98 5.41
CA GLU A 252 -20.22 -13.24 6.17
C GLU A 252 -18.88 -13.98 6.31
N GLU A 253 -17.92 -13.68 5.42
CA GLU A 253 -16.58 -14.25 5.43
C GLU A 253 -15.68 -13.56 6.47
N SER A 254 -14.82 -14.34 7.14
CA SER A 254 -13.79 -13.82 8.06
C SER A 254 -12.41 -13.70 7.39
N SER A 255 -12.27 -14.12 6.14
CA SER A 255 -10.99 -14.16 5.46
C SER A 255 -11.09 -13.97 3.96
N ILE A 256 -10.02 -13.45 3.37
CA ILE A 256 -9.82 -13.43 1.93
C ILE A 256 -8.63 -14.31 1.57
N ARG A 257 -8.75 -15.07 0.48
CA ARG A 257 -7.65 -15.89 -0.05
C ARG A 257 -7.26 -15.37 -1.43
N ILE A 258 -5.98 -15.09 -1.59
CA ILE A 258 -5.36 -14.62 -2.81
C ILE A 258 -4.47 -15.73 -3.36
N GLU A 259 -4.81 -16.21 -4.55
CA GLU A 259 -3.95 -17.11 -5.31
C GLU A 259 -3.19 -16.32 -6.37
N VAL A 260 -1.91 -16.61 -6.53
CA VAL A 260 -1.02 -15.95 -7.48
C VAL A 260 -0.32 -17.01 -8.31
N ASN A 261 -0.42 -16.91 -9.63
CA ASN A 261 0.44 -17.61 -10.57
C ASN A 261 1.58 -16.68 -10.97
N GLN A 262 2.80 -17.08 -10.64
CA GLN A 262 4.03 -16.37 -10.96
C GLN A 262 4.72 -17.04 -12.16
N PRO A 263 5.72 -16.38 -12.77
CA PRO A 263 6.60 -17.02 -13.74
C PRO A 263 7.19 -18.34 -13.24
N ASP A 264 7.65 -19.15 -14.19
CA ASP A 264 8.25 -20.48 -13.95
C ASP A 264 7.31 -21.49 -13.26
N GLY A 265 6.01 -21.21 -13.29
CA GLY A 265 4.96 -22.11 -12.76
C GLY A 265 4.79 -22.05 -11.25
N LEU A 266 5.49 -21.14 -10.55
CA LEU A 266 5.34 -20.99 -9.11
C LEU A 266 3.94 -20.49 -8.77
N ARG A 267 3.26 -21.17 -7.84
CA ARG A 267 1.98 -20.74 -7.30
C ARG A 267 2.12 -20.37 -5.84
N SER A 268 1.61 -19.19 -5.51
CA SER A 268 1.48 -18.71 -4.14
C SER A 268 0.01 -18.66 -3.76
N ASN A 269 -0.29 -19.04 -2.53
CA ASN A 269 -1.62 -18.99 -1.95
C ASN A 269 -1.49 -18.37 -0.58
N VAL A 270 -2.08 -17.19 -0.40
CA VAL A 270 -1.96 -16.41 0.82
C VAL A 270 -3.36 -16.09 1.30
N ILE A 271 -3.63 -16.42 2.55
CA ILE A 271 -4.89 -16.08 3.21
C ILE A 271 -4.66 -14.99 4.25
N HIS A 272 -5.67 -14.13 4.39
CA HIS A 272 -5.69 -13.10 5.39
C HIS A 272 -7.03 -13.05 6.09
N TYR A 273 -6.99 -12.93 7.41
CA TYR A 273 -8.17 -12.88 8.27
C TYR A 273 -8.44 -11.46 8.74
N PHE A 274 -9.71 -11.07 8.72
CA PHE A 274 -10.20 -9.80 9.25
C PHE A 274 -11.06 -10.04 10.48
N LYS A 275 -10.99 -9.14 11.46
CA LYS A 275 -11.84 -9.16 12.64
C LYS A 275 -12.91 -8.06 12.59
N CYS A 276 -13.91 -8.24 11.72
CA CYS A 276 -15.06 -7.35 11.63
C CYS A 276 -16.31 -7.85 12.34
N HIS A 277 -16.47 -9.14 12.50
CA HIS A 277 -17.57 -9.73 13.26
C HIS A 277 -17.02 -10.87 14.14
N PRO A 278 -17.79 -11.34 15.13
CA PRO A 278 -17.46 -12.57 15.83
C PRO A 278 -17.31 -13.74 14.83
N PRO A 279 -16.44 -14.73 15.09
CA PRO A 279 -16.27 -15.86 14.18
C PRO A 279 -17.63 -16.52 13.88
N VAL A 280 -17.92 -16.75 12.60
CA VAL A 280 -19.09 -17.51 12.15
C VAL A 280 -18.60 -18.75 11.42
N GLY A 281 -19.04 -19.91 11.90
CA GLY A 281 -18.56 -21.20 11.40
C GLY A 281 -17.14 -21.49 11.90
N GLY A 282 -16.97 -22.65 12.54
CA GLY A 282 -15.71 -23.10 13.14
C GLY A 282 -14.65 -23.50 12.13
N ALA A 283 -14.39 -22.64 11.14
CA ALA A 283 -13.41 -22.82 10.10
C ALA A 283 -12.03 -22.99 10.74
N GLN A 284 -11.39 -24.10 10.37
CA GLN A 284 -10.01 -24.37 10.75
C GLN A 284 -9.11 -23.37 10.02
N VAL A 285 -8.27 -22.67 10.78
CA VAL A 285 -7.28 -21.73 10.26
C VAL A 285 -5.92 -22.39 10.04
N GLY A 286 -5.61 -23.45 10.78
CA GLY A 286 -4.34 -24.17 10.65
C GLY A 286 -4.20 -25.29 11.67
N VAL A 287 -2.96 -25.67 11.97
CA VAL A 287 -2.61 -26.71 12.94
C VAL A 287 -1.45 -26.23 13.81
N ALA A 288 -1.51 -26.44 15.12
CA ALA A 288 -0.36 -26.35 16.02
C ALA A 288 0.28 -27.74 16.14
N ALA A 289 1.59 -27.84 15.94
CA ALA A 289 2.31 -29.10 16.08
C ALA A 289 2.38 -29.58 17.54
N GLU A 290 2.46 -28.64 18.48
CA GLU A 290 2.45 -28.87 19.92
C GLU A 290 1.68 -27.77 20.66
N ASP A 291 1.50 -27.95 21.97
CA ASP A 291 0.94 -26.92 22.85
C ASP A 291 1.87 -25.69 22.88
N ILE A 292 1.30 -24.52 22.59
CA ILE A 292 2.03 -23.24 22.63
C ILE A 292 1.59 -22.48 23.87
N ALA A 293 2.43 -22.57 24.91
CA ALA A 293 2.11 -22.03 26.23
C ALA A 293 2.11 -20.49 26.27
N LEU A 294 1.17 -19.95 27.06
CA LEU A 294 1.19 -18.56 27.54
C LEU A 294 1.70 -18.56 28.97
N THR A 295 2.85 -17.92 29.24
CA THR A 295 3.47 -17.90 30.57
C THR A 295 3.21 -16.56 31.28
N GLY A 296 3.63 -16.47 32.55
CA GLY A 296 3.57 -15.23 33.33
C GLY A 296 4.27 -14.04 32.65
N ASN A 297 5.29 -14.30 31.84
CA ASN A 297 6.05 -13.31 31.06
C ASN A 297 5.68 -13.32 29.57
N GLY A 298 4.58 -13.95 29.17
CA GLY A 298 4.20 -14.12 27.77
C GLY A 298 4.65 -15.48 27.23
N GLY A 299 5.96 -15.70 27.09
CA GLY A 299 6.51 -16.98 26.64
C GLY A 299 6.20 -17.30 25.16
N PRO A 300 6.22 -18.59 24.76
CA PRO A 300 6.11 -19.01 23.36
C PRO A 300 4.94 -18.40 22.58
N LEU A 301 3.76 -18.31 23.18
CA LEU A 301 2.59 -17.75 22.48
C LEU A 301 2.78 -16.26 22.16
N ALA A 302 3.30 -15.48 23.11
CA ALA A 302 3.52 -14.04 22.88
C ALA A 302 4.60 -13.79 21.83
N GLU A 303 5.61 -14.66 21.75
CA GLU A 303 6.63 -14.65 20.71
C GLU A 303 6.04 -14.94 19.32
N LEU A 304 5.15 -15.93 19.22
CA LEU A 304 4.46 -16.27 17.97
C LEU A 304 3.60 -15.10 17.48
N VAL A 305 2.88 -14.44 18.38
CA VAL A 305 2.08 -13.24 18.06
C VAL A 305 2.98 -12.09 17.61
N ALA A 306 4.15 -11.91 18.21
CA ALA A 306 5.09 -10.89 17.78
C ALA A 306 5.61 -11.16 16.36
N ASP A 307 5.91 -12.41 16.02
CA ASP A 307 6.31 -12.77 14.65
C ASP A 307 5.17 -12.53 13.65
N ALA A 308 3.95 -12.92 14.01
CA ALA A 308 2.76 -12.68 13.19
C ALA A 308 2.50 -11.18 12.94
N MET A 309 2.64 -10.36 13.99
CA MET A 309 2.50 -8.90 13.87
C MET A 309 3.58 -8.28 13.00
N LEU A 310 4.83 -8.75 13.10
CA LEU A 310 5.93 -8.28 12.25
C LEU A 310 5.64 -8.62 10.78
N GLU A 311 5.34 -9.88 10.48
CA GLU A 311 5.09 -10.34 9.11
C GLU A 311 3.95 -9.56 8.44
N ALA A 312 2.86 -9.31 9.18
CA ALA A 312 1.68 -8.63 8.66
C ALA A 312 1.95 -7.19 8.16
N VAL A 313 2.99 -6.52 8.66
CA VAL A 313 3.24 -5.09 8.37
C VAL A 313 4.61 -4.83 7.75
N GLN A 314 5.53 -5.80 7.76
CA GLN A 314 6.94 -5.59 7.41
C GLN A 314 7.11 -5.06 5.98
N SER A 315 6.44 -5.64 4.99
CA SER A 315 6.62 -5.28 3.57
C SER A 315 6.19 -3.84 3.24
N LEU A 316 5.17 -3.31 3.92
CA LEU A 316 4.68 -1.95 3.69
C LEU A 316 5.39 -0.88 4.53
N SER A 317 5.92 -1.27 5.69
CA SER A 317 6.48 -0.33 6.67
C SER A 317 8.01 -0.37 6.75
N GLY A 318 8.62 -1.49 6.39
CA GLY A 318 10.01 -1.82 6.70
C GLY A 318 10.25 -2.06 8.19
N ALA A 319 9.25 -2.50 8.96
CA ALA A 319 9.42 -2.87 10.36
C ALA A 319 10.53 -3.92 10.52
N GLN A 320 11.36 -3.75 11.54
CA GLN A 320 12.52 -4.60 11.81
C GLN A 320 12.27 -5.59 12.95
N ALA A 321 11.36 -5.23 13.86
CA ALA A 321 10.89 -6.08 14.94
C ALA A 321 9.47 -5.66 15.34
N ALA A 322 8.76 -6.55 16.03
CA ALA A 322 7.49 -6.25 16.68
C ALA A 322 7.61 -6.41 18.20
N LEU A 323 6.75 -5.73 18.96
CA LEU A 323 6.60 -5.88 20.40
C LEU A 323 5.14 -6.17 20.76
N VAL A 324 4.97 -7.10 21.70
CA VAL A 324 3.66 -7.58 22.16
C VAL A 324 3.64 -7.66 23.69
N SER A 325 2.49 -7.37 24.27
CA SER A 325 2.22 -7.59 25.69
C SER A 325 1.36 -8.82 25.87
N LYS A 326 1.66 -9.61 26.90
CA LYS A 326 0.79 -10.72 27.32
C LYS A 326 -0.51 -10.26 27.96
N TYR A 327 -0.64 -8.98 28.36
CA TYR A 327 -1.79 -8.46 29.11
C TYR A 327 -3.13 -8.70 28.40
N GLY A 328 -3.13 -8.62 27.07
CA GLY A 328 -4.34 -8.85 26.26
C GLY A 328 -4.65 -10.33 25.98
N MET A 329 -3.77 -11.24 26.36
CA MET A 329 -3.85 -12.67 26.05
C MET A 329 -4.48 -13.46 27.20
N ARG A 330 -5.43 -14.35 26.88
CA ARG A 330 -6.23 -15.04 27.91
C ARG A 330 -5.84 -16.50 28.18
N LYS A 331 -5.31 -17.21 27.19
CA LYS A 331 -4.97 -18.64 27.29
C LYS A 331 -3.85 -19.01 26.31
N GLY A 332 -3.21 -20.17 26.56
CA GLY A 332 -2.33 -20.83 25.59
C GLY A 332 -3.09 -21.36 24.37
N LEU A 333 -2.34 -21.81 23.37
CA LEU A 333 -2.88 -22.51 22.21
C LEU A 333 -2.60 -24.02 22.35
N GLN A 334 -3.59 -24.85 22.07
CA GLN A 334 -3.46 -26.31 22.17
C GLN A 334 -2.96 -26.90 20.86
N ALA A 335 -2.26 -28.03 20.95
CA ALA A 335 -1.83 -28.83 19.81
C ALA A 335 -3.04 -29.30 18.98
N GLY A 336 -2.81 -29.51 17.68
CA GLY A 336 -3.81 -29.99 16.74
C GLY A 336 -4.52 -28.88 15.96
N PRO A 337 -5.69 -29.17 15.36
CA PRO A 337 -6.44 -28.22 14.56
C PRO A 337 -6.79 -26.94 15.33
N ILE A 338 -6.46 -25.78 14.75
CA ILE A 338 -6.76 -24.47 15.31
C ILE A 338 -7.95 -23.88 14.56
N LYS A 339 -8.97 -23.43 15.28
CA LYS A 339 -10.10 -22.70 14.69
C LYS A 339 -9.93 -21.19 14.91
N TYR A 340 -10.59 -20.38 14.09
CA TYR A 340 -10.54 -18.92 14.26
C TYR A 340 -11.12 -18.49 15.63
N GLU A 341 -12.11 -19.22 16.13
CA GLU A 341 -12.71 -19.06 17.46
C GLU A 341 -11.68 -19.18 18.60
N ASP A 342 -10.71 -20.09 18.48
CA ASP A 342 -9.67 -20.27 19.50
C ASP A 342 -8.82 -19.02 19.63
N LEU A 343 -8.47 -18.42 18.48
CA LEU A 343 -7.66 -17.19 18.41
C LEU A 343 -8.43 -15.98 18.93
N TYR A 344 -9.74 -15.92 18.69
CA TYR A 344 -10.61 -14.91 19.30
C TYR A 344 -10.64 -15.04 20.82
N GLY A 345 -10.61 -16.28 21.34
CA GLY A 345 -10.50 -16.57 22.77
C GLY A 345 -9.14 -16.13 23.36
N ILE A 346 -8.07 -16.16 22.57
CA ILE A 346 -6.73 -15.71 22.98
C ILE A 346 -6.64 -14.17 22.99
N GLN A 347 -6.96 -13.51 21.88
CA GLN A 347 -6.90 -12.04 21.71
C GLN A 347 -8.26 -11.46 21.30
N PRO A 348 -9.23 -11.30 22.21
CA PRO A 348 -10.57 -10.86 21.82
C PRO A 348 -10.66 -9.39 21.42
N ALA A 349 -9.70 -8.55 21.79
CA ALA A 349 -9.75 -7.14 21.49
C ALA A 349 -9.45 -6.81 20.02
N GLY A 350 -8.53 -7.51 19.36
CA GLY A 350 -8.15 -7.24 17.96
C GLY A 350 -7.65 -5.81 17.79
N PHE A 351 -6.47 -5.50 18.31
CA PHE A 351 -5.90 -4.15 18.24
C PHE A 351 -5.10 -3.97 16.95
N ALA A 352 -5.30 -2.85 16.26
CA ALA A 352 -4.54 -2.52 15.06
C ALA A 352 -3.05 -2.41 15.36
N VAL A 353 -2.23 -2.94 14.45
CA VAL A 353 -0.77 -2.89 14.51
C VAL A 353 -0.28 -1.64 13.77
N ASP A 354 0.41 -0.77 14.50
CA ASP A 354 1.09 0.40 13.97
C ASP A 354 2.59 0.12 13.88
N VAL A 355 3.32 0.95 13.13
CA VAL A 355 4.79 0.93 13.10
C VAL A 355 5.31 2.31 13.40
N ARG A 356 6.23 2.40 14.36
CA ARG A 356 6.86 3.66 14.76
C ARG A 356 8.37 3.60 14.63
N THR A 357 8.93 4.77 14.37
CA THR A 357 10.36 5.01 14.40
C THR A 357 10.74 5.41 15.83
N VAL A 358 11.69 4.67 16.42
CA VAL A 358 12.20 4.88 17.78
C VAL A 358 13.72 4.85 17.76
N THR A 359 14.37 5.54 18.69
CA THR A 359 15.81 5.34 18.94
C THR A 359 16.05 4.14 19.85
N GLY A 360 17.27 3.61 19.88
CA GLY A 360 17.65 2.56 20.84
C GLY A 360 17.39 2.96 22.29
N ALA A 361 17.65 4.22 22.65
CA ALA A 361 17.35 4.72 24.00
C ALA A 361 15.84 4.74 24.30
N GLN A 362 15.01 5.18 23.35
CA GLN A 362 13.55 5.16 23.49
C GLN A 362 13.02 3.72 23.61
N LEU A 363 13.57 2.80 22.82
CA LEU A 363 13.22 1.37 22.87
C LEU A 363 13.59 0.76 24.23
N LYS A 364 14.81 0.97 24.73
CA LYS A 364 15.24 0.48 26.05
C LYS A 364 14.32 0.96 27.17
N LYS A 365 13.93 2.24 27.16
CA LYS A 365 12.99 2.80 28.14
C LYS A 365 11.60 2.14 28.04
N PHE A 366 11.14 1.84 26.82
CA PHE A 366 9.83 1.23 26.61
C PHE A 366 9.76 -0.23 27.07
N LEU A 367 10.84 -1.00 26.91
CA LEU A 367 10.90 -2.42 27.26
C LEU A 367 10.79 -2.68 28.78
N VAL A 368 10.91 -1.64 29.61
CA VAL A 368 10.72 -1.74 31.06
C VAL A 368 9.23 -1.60 31.39
N PRO A 369 8.57 -2.64 31.93
CA PRO A 369 7.17 -2.56 32.30
C PRO A 369 6.94 -1.58 33.47
N THR A 370 5.79 -0.90 33.47
CA THR A 370 5.37 0.01 34.55
C THR A 370 4.47 -0.65 35.58
N SER A 371 4.09 -1.92 35.36
CA SER A 371 3.26 -2.72 36.25
C SER A 371 3.77 -4.17 36.30
N PRO A 372 3.84 -4.79 37.49
CA PRO A 372 4.28 -6.18 37.62
C PRO A 372 3.36 -7.17 36.91
N ASN A 373 2.09 -6.81 36.69
CA ASN A 373 1.11 -7.67 36.04
C ASN A 373 1.28 -7.71 34.51
N ALA A 374 2.06 -6.79 33.93
CA ALA A 374 2.29 -6.67 32.49
C ALA A 374 3.07 -7.85 31.90
N GLY A 375 3.87 -8.55 32.71
CA GLY A 375 4.93 -9.42 32.21
C GLY A 375 6.02 -8.59 31.55
N VAL A 376 6.55 -9.05 30.41
CA VAL A 376 7.58 -8.36 29.64
C VAL A 376 7.08 -7.99 28.23
N ALA A 377 7.67 -6.98 27.61
CA ALA A 377 7.42 -6.64 26.22
C ALA A 377 8.06 -7.71 25.33
N THR A 378 7.27 -8.66 24.85
CA THR A 378 7.80 -9.82 24.11
C THR A 378 8.13 -9.43 22.67
N PRO A 379 9.37 -9.64 22.20
CA PRO A 379 9.77 -9.25 20.86
C PRO A 379 9.59 -10.35 19.81
N SER A 380 9.54 -9.96 18.54
CA SER A 380 9.69 -10.86 17.40
C SER A 380 11.13 -11.38 17.28
N ALA A 381 11.35 -12.45 16.51
CA ALA A 381 12.57 -13.28 16.56
C ALA A 381 13.90 -12.53 16.41
N ALA A 382 13.92 -11.45 15.62
CA ALA A 382 15.11 -10.66 15.34
C ALA A 382 15.61 -9.84 16.55
N LEU A 383 14.74 -9.49 17.50
CA LEU A 383 15.08 -8.62 18.62
C LEU A 383 15.14 -9.44 19.92
N ARG A 384 16.24 -9.29 20.66
CA ARG A 384 16.43 -9.94 21.97
C ARG A 384 16.94 -8.93 22.97
N TYR A 385 16.55 -9.08 24.24
CA TYR A 385 17.02 -8.19 25.30
C TYR A 385 17.09 -8.87 26.66
N THR A 386 17.91 -8.28 27.53
CA THR A 386 18.07 -8.71 28.92
C THR A 386 17.52 -7.64 29.85
N LEU A 387 16.60 -8.01 30.72
CA LEU A 387 16.06 -7.19 31.79
C LEU A 387 16.65 -7.67 33.10
N LYS A 388 17.42 -6.82 33.76
CA LYS A 388 18.04 -7.09 35.06
C LYS A 388 17.67 -5.97 36.02
N ASP A 389 17.08 -6.32 37.16
CA ASP A 389 16.68 -5.35 38.20
C ASP A 389 15.86 -4.16 37.66
N GLY A 390 14.97 -4.42 36.69
CA GLY A 390 14.13 -3.39 36.06
C GLY A 390 14.87 -2.50 35.03
N VAL A 391 16.08 -2.87 34.63
CA VAL A 391 16.89 -2.13 33.65
C VAL A 391 17.26 -3.01 32.46
N VAL A 392 17.16 -2.47 31.25
CA VAL A 392 17.62 -3.17 30.04
C VAL A 392 19.14 -3.10 29.96
N THR A 393 19.81 -4.24 30.17
CA THR A 393 21.28 -4.36 30.20
C THR A 393 21.87 -4.89 28.90
N GLY A 394 21.06 -5.55 28.08
CA GLY A 394 21.43 -6.01 26.73
C GLY A 394 20.28 -5.81 25.77
N LEU A 395 20.58 -5.41 24.53
CA LEU A 395 19.60 -5.25 23.45
C LEU A 395 20.29 -5.52 22.12
N THR A 396 19.81 -6.50 21.37
CA THR A 396 20.36 -6.87 20.06
C THR A 396 19.24 -6.97 19.02
N LEU A 397 19.52 -6.52 17.80
CA LEU A 397 18.70 -6.75 16.61
C LEU A 397 19.53 -7.55 15.61
N ASN A 398 19.02 -8.70 15.16
CA ASN A 398 19.74 -9.65 14.29
C ASN A 398 21.12 -10.01 14.85
N GLY A 399 21.20 -10.25 16.17
CA GLY A 399 22.45 -10.54 16.89
C GLY A 399 23.40 -9.35 17.05
N THR A 400 23.11 -8.19 16.45
CA THR A 400 23.95 -7.00 16.55
C THR A 400 23.47 -6.10 17.69
N PRO A 401 24.37 -5.62 18.58
CA PRO A 401 23.99 -4.68 19.64
C PRO A 401 23.33 -3.41 19.09
N VAL A 402 22.26 -2.97 19.73
CA VAL A 402 21.55 -1.74 19.39
C VAL A 402 22.14 -0.58 20.18
N SER A 403 22.69 0.41 19.47
CA SER A 403 23.17 1.65 20.09
C SER A 403 22.01 2.60 20.46
N ASP A 404 22.23 3.50 21.40
CA ASP A 404 21.20 4.41 21.90
C ASP A 404 20.66 5.38 20.83
N THR A 405 21.50 5.74 19.86
CA THR A 405 21.16 6.66 18.77
C THR A 405 20.66 5.96 17.52
N GLN A 406 20.78 4.63 17.44
CA GLN A 406 20.28 3.86 16.30
C GLN A 406 18.77 4.05 16.17
N VAL A 407 18.33 4.36 14.96
CA VAL A 407 16.91 4.54 14.62
C VAL A 407 16.35 3.21 14.13
N LEU A 408 15.27 2.75 14.73
CA LEU A 408 14.63 1.46 14.47
C LEU A 408 13.15 1.64 14.14
N LYS A 409 12.62 0.78 13.27
CA LYS A 409 11.19 0.69 12.99
C LYS A 409 10.59 -0.50 13.74
N ILE A 410 9.73 -0.20 14.72
CA ILE A 410 9.13 -1.21 15.61
C ILE A 410 7.63 -1.26 15.39
N ALA A 411 7.13 -2.46 15.06
CA ALA A 411 5.71 -2.76 15.01
C ALA A 411 5.16 -2.98 16.43
N ILE A 412 3.99 -2.42 16.71
CA ILE A 412 3.34 -2.52 18.01
C ILE A 412 1.84 -2.28 17.86
N ASN A 413 1.02 -2.82 18.75
CA ASN A 413 -0.38 -2.41 18.78
C ASN A 413 -0.54 -0.99 19.36
N TYR A 414 -1.59 -0.28 18.91
CA TYR A 414 -1.79 1.12 19.28
C TYR A 414 -1.98 1.35 20.79
N GLN A 415 -2.53 0.37 21.53
CA GLN A 415 -2.75 0.47 22.98
C GLN A 415 -1.43 0.53 23.75
N MET A 416 -0.51 -0.40 23.47
CA MET A 416 0.83 -0.39 24.06
C MET A 416 1.58 0.90 23.70
N SER A 417 1.50 1.34 22.44
CA SER A 417 2.15 2.60 22.01
C SER A 417 1.62 3.82 22.78
N GLY A 418 0.33 3.76 23.16
CA GLY A 418 -0.37 4.80 23.93
C GLY A 418 -0.12 4.75 25.44
N GLY A 419 0.68 3.81 25.95
CA GLY A 419 1.00 3.69 27.38
C GLY A 419 0.03 2.83 28.18
N TRP A 420 -0.75 1.97 27.51
CA TRP A 420 -1.61 0.99 28.16
C TRP A 420 -0.92 -0.37 28.28
N GLN A 421 -1.62 -1.37 28.83
CA GLN A 421 -1.13 -2.75 28.98
C GLN A 421 0.13 -2.90 29.86
N GLY A 422 0.39 -1.90 30.72
CA GLY A 422 1.49 -1.89 31.67
C GLY A 422 2.85 -1.49 31.09
N PHE A 423 2.86 -0.71 30.00
CA PHE A 423 4.06 -0.16 29.38
C PHE A 423 3.99 1.37 29.31
N PRO A 424 5.13 2.09 29.29
CA PRO A 424 5.12 3.54 29.21
C PRO A 424 4.66 4.02 27.83
N GLN A 425 3.98 5.16 27.78
CA GLN A 425 3.63 5.78 26.49
C GLN A 425 4.91 6.16 25.72
N TRP A 426 4.94 5.89 24.42
CA TRP A 426 6.01 6.40 23.58
C TRP A 426 5.95 7.92 23.43
N GLN A 427 7.07 8.58 23.71
CA GLN A 427 7.22 10.03 23.63
C GLN A 427 8.23 10.40 22.55
N GLY A 428 7.91 11.40 21.72
CA GLY A 428 8.82 11.90 20.68
C GLY A 428 9.16 10.86 19.60
N THR A 429 8.20 9.99 19.23
CA THR A 429 8.34 9.02 18.14
C THR A 429 7.56 9.49 16.92
N SER A 430 7.99 9.09 15.73
CA SER A 430 7.24 9.34 14.48
C SER A 430 6.61 8.04 13.99
N GLY A 431 5.37 8.10 13.48
CA GLY A 431 4.75 6.94 12.85
C GLY A 431 5.23 6.75 11.41
N VAL A 432 5.39 5.49 11.04
CA VAL A 432 5.74 5.02 9.69
C VAL A 432 4.52 4.44 9.00
N TYR A 433 3.72 3.70 9.77
CA TYR A 433 2.55 3.00 9.29
C TYR A 433 1.49 3.01 10.40
N TYR A 434 0.24 3.27 10.04
CA TYR A 434 -0.87 3.37 10.99
C TYR A 434 -2.04 2.52 10.54
N GLY A 435 -2.71 1.90 11.52
CA GLY A 435 -3.93 1.16 11.28
C GLY A 435 -3.68 -0.12 10.49
N GLY A 436 -2.61 -0.86 10.75
CA GLY A 436 -2.41 -2.17 10.15
C GLY A 436 -3.51 -3.18 10.47
N PRO A 437 -3.37 -4.42 9.96
CA PRO A 437 -4.22 -5.53 10.38
C PRO A 437 -4.32 -5.59 11.91
N ASP A 438 -5.46 -6.07 12.41
CA ASP A 438 -5.57 -6.30 13.84
C ASP A 438 -4.71 -7.50 14.27
N ASP A 439 -4.19 -7.45 15.49
CA ASP A 439 -3.31 -8.48 16.04
C ASP A 439 -3.90 -9.90 16.05
N THR A 440 -5.23 -10.04 16.12
CA THR A 440 -5.92 -11.34 16.05
C THR A 440 -5.93 -11.87 14.62
N GLY A 441 -6.32 -11.03 13.66
CA GLY A 441 -6.28 -11.33 12.23
C GLY A 441 -4.86 -11.62 11.74
N ALA A 442 -3.86 -10.89 12.25
CA ALA A 442 -2.46 -11.12 11.96
C ALA A 442 -2.02 -12.52 12.43
N LEU A 443 -2.34 -12.91 13.67
CA LEU A 443 -2.04 -14.26 14.18
C LEU A 443 -2.73 -15.36 13.36
N ALA A 444 -4.01 -15.18 13.03
CA ALA A 444 -4.75 -16.14 12.22
C ALA A 444 -4.15 -16.31 10.81
N SER A 445 -3.78 -15.18 10.19
CA SER A 445 -3.12 -15.16 8.88
C SER A 445 -1.77 -15.87 8.93
N TYR A 446 -0.97 -15.59 9.95
CA TYR A 446 0.33 -16.25 10.15
C TYR A 446 0.16 -17.76 10.31
N ILE A 447 -0.73 -18.20 11.20
CA ILE A 447 -0.99 -19.64 11.40
C ILE A 447 -1.41 -20.32 10.09
N ALA A 448 -2.28 -19.70 9.32
CA ALA A 448 -2.77 -20.30 8.08
C ALA A 448 -1.70 -20.38 6.99
N ASN A 449 -0.79 -19.41 6.91
CA ASN A 449 0.28 -19.38 5.92
C ASN A 449 1.53 -20.18 6.35
N HIS A 450 1.65 -20.52 7.63
CA HIS A 450 2.79 -21.26 8.22
C HIS A 450 2.37 -22.59 8.85
N SER A 451 1.18 -23.10 8.55
CA SER A 451 0.68 -24.35 9.12
C SER A 451 1.48 -25.57 8.63
N PRO A 452 1.83 -26.53 9.50
CA PRO A 452 1.65 -26.50 10.95
C PRO A 452 2.64 -25.56 11.66
N VAL A 453 2.15 -24.76 12.61
CA VAL A 453 3.00 -23.87 13.42
C VAL A 453 3.62 -24.61 14.60
N GLN A 454 4.85 -24.23 14.94
CA GLN A 454 5.59 -24.74 16.10
C GLN A 454 5.69 -23.66 17.18
N ALA A 455 5.85 -24.09 18.43
CA ALA A 455 6.09 -23.21 19.55
C ALA A 455 7.47 -22.54 19.42
N PRO A 456 7.54 -21.20 19.49
CA PRO A 456 8.80 -20.51 19.71
C PRO A 456 9.45 -20.94 21.04
N ALA A 457 10.77 -20.77 21.16
CA ALA A 457 11.52 -21.20 22.35
C ALA A 457 11.11 -20.47 23.64
N GLY A 458 10.51 -19.28 23.56
CA GLY A 458 10.12 -18.51 24.75
C GLY A 458 11.30 -17.86 25.47
N ASP A 459 12.41 -17.63 24.77
CA ASP A 459 13.71 -17.26 25.33
C ASP A 459 14.24 -15.90 24.85
N ARG A 460 13.45 -15.13 24.07
CA ARG A 460 13.88 -13.85 23.48
C ARG A 460 14.08 -12.74 24.51
N VAL A 461 13.49 -12.90 25.69
CA VAL A 461 13.68 -12.02 26.83
C VAL A 461 14.35 -12.79 27.96
N THR A 462 15.53 -12.35 28.38
CA THR A 462 16.19 -12.88 29.57
C THR A 462 15.86 -11.98 30.75
N VAL A 463 15.13 -12.50 31.74
CA VAL A 463 14.84 -11.80 33.00
C VAL A 463 15.78 -12.34 34.07
N GLN A 464 16.51 -11.45 34.74
CA GLN A 464 17.51 -11.77 35.76
C GLN A 464 17.24 -11.05 37.07
#